data_AF-A0A810KVQ0-F1
#
_entry.id   AF-A0A810KVQ0-F1
#
_cell.length_a   1.000
_cell.length_b   1.000
_cell.length_c   1.000
_cell.angle_alpha   90.00
_cell.angle_beta   90.00
_cell.angle_gamma   90.00
#
_symmetry.space_group_name_H-M   'P 1'
#
loop_
_entity.id
_entity.type
_entity.pdbx_description
1 polymer ?
#
loop_
_entity_poly.entity_id
_entity_poly.type
_entity_poly.pdbx_seq_one_letter_code
_entity_poly.pdbx_strand_id
1 'polypeptide(L)'
;MSAGSTDQLSDRDLHALVSALGRGEQPRVAVHTAHGEVPAGTKGVLVDHDPDADLPCTVRITRNGSEQDVRLPTTVLTVVPRGRADVIARTAATDPDATGPASAPTRPTSDAASGADPTSDADPASDAATGAGPASDAATGAGPAGAAGRADSAGVGEAARAGGASASDGESEAAPARRGRPAKAAAKKAARGSAGDVVITVTVAGDGATVEASHGSRKLVKPTPLPVTAGHAVARAIDIESITGAVETVIDEHRSAKQAEAEALRARLAELERELAGYPGADDAEPAGEPEPAAAS
;
A
#
# COMPACT_ATOMS: atom_id res chain seq x y z
N MET A 1 -16.45 23.19 30.10
CA MET A 1 -15.02 22.85 29.91
C MET A 1 -14.93 21.36 29.73
N SER A 2 -15.10 20.88 28.49
CA SER A 2 -14.98 19.45 28.19
C SER A 2 -13.55 19.18 27.76
N ALA A 3 -12.88 18.30 28.49
CA ALA A 3 -11.61 17.71 28.09
C ALA A 3 -11.83 16.97 26.77
N GLY A 4 -11.57 17.64 25.66
CA GLY A 4 -11.47 17.00 24.35
C GLY A 4 -10.24 16.11 24.42
N SER A 5 -10.46 14.82 24.68
CA SER A 5 -9.42 13.82 24.44
C SER A 5 -9.00 14.02 22.99
N THR A 6 -7.76 14.47 22.81
CA THR A 6 -7.13 14.58 21.51
C THR A 6 -7.18 13.19 20.90
N ASP A 7 -8.16 13.00 20.03
CA ASP A 7 -8.41 11.83 19.19
C ASP A 7 -7.28 11.81 18.15
N GLN A 8 -6.06 11.66 18.63
CA GLN A 8 -4.86 11.45 17.82
C GLN A 8 -4.56 9.96 17.90
N LEU A 9 -4.11 9.41 16.79
CA LEU A 9 -3.68 8.02 16.71
C LEU A 9 -2.56 7.77 17.73
N SER A 10 -2.84 6.98 18.76
CA SER A 10 -1.81 6.60 19.74
C SER A 10 -0.83 5.60 19.12
N ASP A 11 0.39 5.51 19.64
CA ASP A 11 1.38 4.52 19.16
C ASP A 11 0.86 3.08 19.27
N ARG A 12 0.03 2.81 20.29
CA ARG A 12 -0.63 1.52 20.47
C ARG A 12 -1.64 1.25 19.35
N ASP A 13 -2.43 2.25 18.97
CA ASP A 13 -3.38 2.13 17.88
C ASP A 13 -2.66 1.98 16.54
N LEU A 14 -1.58 2.72 16.32
CA LEU A 14 -0.73 2.58 15.15
C LEU A 14 -0.16 1.16 15.05
N HIS A 15 0.43 0.63 16.12
CA HIS A 15 0.93 -0.73 16.15
C HIS A 15 -0.18 -1.76 15.85
N ALA A 16 -1.40 -1.54 16.36
CA ALA A 16 -2.54 -2.41 16.06
C ALA A 16 -2.97 -2.34 14.59
N LEU A 17 -2.96 -1.14 13.98
CA LEU A 17 -3.25 -0.94 12.56
C LEU A 17 -2.20 -1.62 11.67
N VAL A 18 -0.91 -1.43 11.96
CA VAL A 18 0.21 -2.05 11.23
C VAL A 18 0.17 -3.56 11.37
N SER A 19 -0.09 -4.07 12.57
CA SER A 19 -0.28 -5.51 12.80
C SER A 19 -1.46 -6.07 12.02
N ALA A 20 -2.56 -5.32 11.89
CA ALA A 20 -3.72 -5.72 11.08
C ALA A 20 -3.39 -5.71 9.59
N LEU A 21 -2.65 -4.71 9.12
CA LEU A 21 -2.20 -4.61 7.75
C LEU A 21 -1.28 -5.79 7.37
N GLY A 22 -0.36 -6.19 8.27
CA GLY A 22 0.49 -7.37 8.08
C GLY A 22 -0.27 -8.70 8.00
N ARG A 23 -1.51 -8.76 8.51
CA ARG A 23 -2.42 -9.91 8.33
C ARG A 23 -3.26 -9.82 7.04
N GLY A 24 -3.02 -8.84 6.18
CA GLY A 24 -3.83 -8.56 5.00
C GLY A 24 -5.19 -7.94 5.34
N GLU A 25 -5.40 -7.46 6.56
CA GLU A 25 -6.61 -6.73 6.88
C GLU A 25 -6.53 -5.30 6.36
N GLN A 26 -7.69 -4.76 5.99
CA GLN A 26 -7.86 -3.36 5.60
C GLN A 26 -8.50 -2.59 6.76
N PRO A 27 -7.73 -2.00 7.68
CA PRO A 27 -8.29 -1.23 8.78
C PRO A 27 -8.79 0.13 8.28
N ARG A 28 -9.90 0.59 8.86
CA ARG A 28 -10.54 1.86 8.50
C ARG A 28 -10.00 2.97 9.39
N VAL A 29 -9.60 4.06 8.76
CA VAL A 29 -9.12 5.27 9.44
C VAL A 29 -9.92 6.48 8.96
N ALA A 30 -9.98 7.53 9.77
CA ALA A 30 -10.57 8.81 9.39
C ALA A 30 -9.53 9.91 9.57
N VAL A 31 -9.58 10.91 8.68
CA VAL A 31 -8.78 12.11 8.79
C VAL A 31 -9.45 13.04 9.78
N HIS A 32 -8.85 13.32 10.94
CA HIS A 32 -9.46 14.20 11.94
C HIS A 32 -9.13 15.67 11.69
N THR A 33 -7.96 15.96 11.12
CA THR A 33 -7.50 17.32 10.77
C THR A 33 -7.22 17.38 9.28
N ALA A 34 -7.72 18.42 8.60
CA ALA A 34 -7.54 18.59 7.17
C ALA A 34 -6.04 18.65 6.81
N HIS A 35 -5.63 17.91 5.78
CA HIS A 35 -4.23 17.82 5.34
C HIS A 35 -4.17 17.86 3.82
N GLY A 36 -3.50 18.88 3.27
CA GLY A 36 -3.48 19.13 1.83
C GLY A 36 -4.89 19.30 1.27
N GLU A 37 -5.26 18.46 0.31
CA GLU A 37 -6.59 18.46 -0.32
C GLU A 37 -7.63 17.57 0.39
N VAL A 38 -7.24 16.85 1.45
CA VAL A 38 -8.12 15.90 2.14
C VAL A 38 -8.83 16.61 3.30
N PRO A 39 -10.16 16.79 3.25
CA PRO A 39 -10.89 17.46 4.31
C PRO A 39 -10.97 16.58 5.56
N ALA A 40 -11.07 17.22 6.73
CA ALA A 40 -11.39 16.54 7.99
C ALA A 40 -12.72 15.77 7.87
N GLY A 41 -12.80 14.63 8.56
CA GLY A 41 -13.91 13.68 8.50
C GLY A 41 -13.85 12.68 7.34
N THR A 42 -12.88 12.81 6.42
CA THR A 42 -12.73 11.87 5.30
C THR A 42 -12.36 10.49 5.83
N LYS A 43 -13.17 9.48 5.51
CA LYS A 43 -12.89 8.07 5.87
C LYS A 43 -12.11 7.40 4.75
N GLY A 44 -11.13 6.59 5.13
CA GLY A 44 -10.31 5.83 4.21
C GLY A 44 -9.91 4.47 4.78
N VAL A 45 -9.12 3.76 4.00
CA VAL A 45 -8.53 2.47 4.36
C VAL A 45 -7.02 2.65 4.38
N LEU A 46 -6.36 2.24 5.46
CA LEU A 46 -4.89 2.21 5.49
C LEU A 46 -4.41 1.09 4.56
N VAL A 47 -3.55 1.44 3.61
CA VAL A 47 -3.00 0.52 2.59
C VAL A 47 -1.54 0.18 2.86
N ASP A 48 -0.77 1.16 3.35
CA ASP A 48 0.65 0.98 3.60
C ASP A 48 1.12 1.81 4.79
N HIS A 49 2.20 1.36 5.44
CA HIS A 49 2.87 2.08 6.52
C HIS A 49 4.39 1.97 6.39
N ASP A 50 5.04 3.12 6.17
CA ASP A 50 6.48 3.25 6.07
C ASP A 50 6.99 4.11 7.23
N PRO A 51 7.59 3.51 8.28
CA PRO A 51 7.99 4.24 9.48
C PRO A 51 9.14 5.23 9.24
N ASP A 52 9.89 5.07 8.15
CA ASP A 52 11.06 5.89 7.82
C ASP A 52 10.70 7.12 6.96
N ALA A 53 9.46 7.20 6.46
CA ALA A 53 8.99 8.31 5.64
C ALA A 53 8.42 9.48 6.46
N ASP A 54 8.59 10.71 5.96
CA ASP A 54 7.99 11.93 6.53
C ASP A 54 6.46 11.84 6.66
N LEU A 55 5.83 11.10 5.76
CA LEU A 55 4.39 10.82 5.71
C LEU A 55 4.19 9.31 5.78
N PRO A 56 4.21 8.72 7.00
CA PRO A 56 4.39 7.29 7.17
C PRO A 56 3.14 6.46 6.86
N CYS A 57 1.98 7.06 6.58
CA CYS A 57 0.75 6.31 6.32
C CYS A 57 0.21 6.60 4.92
N THR A 58 0.04 5.55 4.10
CA THR A 58 -0.68 5.64 2.82
C THR A 58 -2.13 5.21 3.04
N VAL A 59 -3.05 6.15 2.90
CA VAL A 59 -4.49 5.93 3.09
C VAL A 59 -5.20 6.06 1.75
N ARG A 60 -5.96 5.03 1.39
CA ARG A 60 -6.84 5.05 0.22
C ARG A 60 -8.18 5.64 0.59
N ILE A 61 -8.50 6.77 -0.02
CA ILE A 61 -9.75 7.51 0.17
C ILE A 61 -10.58 7.49 -1.11
N THR A 62 -11.90 7.53 -0.98
CA THR A 62 -12.80 7.65 -2.14
C THR A 62 -13.24 9.11 -2.27
N ARG A 63 -12.79 9.80 -3.31
CA ARG A 63 -13.17 11.19 -3.60
C ARG A 63 -13.79 11.27 -4.99
N ASN A 64 -14.99 11.84 -5.07
CA ASN A 64 -15.74 11.99 -6.33
C ASN A 64 -15.96 10.65 -7.09
N GLY A 65 -16.06 9.53 -6.36
CA GLY A 65 -16.23 8.20 -6.96
C GLY A 65 -14.94 7.54 -7.46
N SER A 66 -13.80 8.21 -7.34
CA SER A 66 -12.47 7.66 -7.63
C SER A 66 -11.74 7.30 -6.33
N GLU A 67 -11.06 6.16 -6.33
CA GLU A 67 -10.11 5.81 -5.26
C GLU A 67 -8.80 6.57 -5.49
N GLN A 68 -8.29 7.19 -4.45
CA GLN A 68 -7.03 7.92 -4.48
C GLN A 68 -6.21 7.53 -3.25
N ASP A 69 -4.95 7.16 -3.48
CA ASP A 69 -3.99 6.90 -2.41
C ASP A 69 -3.33 8.22 -2.01
N VAL A 70 -3.43 8.56 -0.73
CA VAL A 70 -2.88 9.81 -0.18
C VAL A 70 -1.97 9.48 0.99
N ARG A 71 -0.76 10.05 0.96
CA ARG A 71 0.19 9.98 2.08
C ARG A 71 -0.18 11.02 3.14
N LEU A 72 -0.33 10.58 4.38
CA LEU A 72 -0.78 11.38 5.51
C LEU A 72 0.12 11.12 6.73
N PRO A 73 0.35 12.14 7.58
CA PRO A 73 1.04 11.92 8.85
C PRO A 73 0.14 11.17 9.83
N THR A 74 0.71 10.40 10.76
CA THR A 74 -0.04 9.70 11.82
C THR A 74 -0.86 10.67 12.68
N THR A 75 -0.33 11.88 12.87
CA THR A 75 -0.93 12.93 13.70
C THR A 75 -2.25 13.46 13.18
N VAL A 76 -2.64 13.21 11.92
CA VAL A 76 -3.94 13.64 11.35
C VAL A 76 -4.98 12.52 11.26
N LEU A 77 -4.62 11.30 11.67
CA LEU A 77 -5.47 10.12 11.55
C LEU A 77 -6.11 9.73 12.87
N THR A 78 -7.32 9.16 12.79
CA THR A 78 -8.00 8.45 13.88
C THR A 78 -8.43 7.06 13.43
N VAL A 79 -8.45 6.11 14.36
CA VAL A 79 -9.03 4.79 14.10
C VAL A 79 -10.54 4.94 14.04
N VAL A 80 -11.15 4.45 12.95
CA VAL A 80 -12.61 4.31 12.91
C VAL A 80 -12.93 2.94 13.52
N PRO A 81 -13.51 2.87 14.74
CA PRO A 81 -13.85 1.59 15.33
C PRO A 81 -14.79 0.85 14.38
N ARG A 82 -14.46 -0.41 14.09
CA ARG A 82 -15.35 -1.29 13.33
C ARG A 82 -16.62 -1.45 14.17
N GLY A 83 -17.74 -0.91 13.68
CA GLY A 83 -19.02 -1.11 14.33
C GLY A 83 -19.32 -2.61 14.42
N ARG A 84 -19.99 -3.05 15.50
CA ARG A 84 -20.38 -4.47 15.67
C ARG A 84 -21.09 -5.06 14.44
N ALA A 85 -21.79 -4.24 13.67
CA ALA A 85 -22.42 -4.63 12.41
C ALA A 85 -21.42 -5.11 11.35
N ASP A 86 -20.26 -4.46 11.21
CA ASP A 86 -19.21 -4.86 10.26
C ASP A 86 -18.56 -6.19 10.68
N VAL A 87 -18.46 -6.45 11.99
CA VAL A 87 -17.92 -7.72 12.52
C VAL A 87 -18.85 -8.88 12.15
N ILE A 88 -20.16 -8.71 12.34
CA ILE A 88 -21.16 -9.75 12.06
C ILE A 88 -21.18 -10.11 10.56
N ALA A 89 -21.16 -9.11 9.68
CA ALA A 89 -21.18 -9.31 8.23
C ALA A 89 -19.97 -10.10 7.70
N ARG A 90 -18.80 -9.95 8.34
CA ARG A 90 -17.57 -10.66 7.92
C ARG A 90 -17.53 -12.10 8.43
N THR A 91 -17.99 -12.36 9.65
CA THR A 91 -18.20 -13.75 10.13
C THR A 91 -19.23 -14.51 9.29
N ALA A 92 -20.23 -13.83 8.72
CA ALA A 92 -21.20 -14.46 7.84
C ALA A 92 -20.67 -14.73 6.41
N ALA A 93 -19.61 -14.04 5.98
CA ALA A 93 -19.05 -14.16 4.63
C ALA A 93 -17.84 -15.10 4.52
N THR A 94 -17.31 -15.61 5.63
CA THR A 94 -16.05 -16.38 5.66
C THR A 94 -16.27 -17.91 5.66
N ASP A 95 -17.47 -18.42 5.41
CA ASP A 95 -17.62 -19.88 5.27
C ASP A 95 -18.83 -20.32 4.39
N PRO A 96 -18.62 -20.55 3.08
CA PRO A 96 -19.53 -21.36 2.30
C PRO A 96 -19.01 -22.77 1.97
N ASP A 97 -17.88 -23.24 2.53
CA ASP A 97 -17.23 -24.50 2.10
C ASP A 97 -16.92 -25.52 3.22
N ALA A 98 -17.63 -25.47 4.33
CA ALA A 98 -17.68 -26.56 5.31
C ALA A 98 -18.96 -27.41 5.16
N THR A 99 -19.23 -27.96 3.96
CA THR A 99 -20.17 -29.09 3.79
C THR A 99 -19.38 -30.38 3.56
N GLY A 100 -18.71 -30.86 4.61
CA GLY A 100 -18.22 -32.24 4.68
C GLY A 100 -19.25 -33.11 5.41
N PRO A 101 -19.66 -34.28 4.88
CA PRO A 101 -20.67 -35.13 5.50
C PRO A 101 -20.20 -35.70 6.83
N ALA A 102 -21.13 -35.67 7.79
CA ALA A 102 -21.04 -36.23 9.12
C ALA A 102 -20.46 -37.65 9.13
N SER A 103 -19.26 -37.81 9.68
CA SER A 103 -18.77 -39.09 10.19
C SER A 103 -19.06 -39.17 11.69
N ALA A 104 -19.70 -40.27 12.06
CA ALA A 104 -20.28 -40.53 13.37
C ALA A 104 -19.25 -40.53 14.52
N PRO A 105 -19.67 -40.14 15.74
CA PRO A 105 -18.83 -40.22 16.93
C PRO A 105 -18.76 -41.68 17.42
N THR A 106 -17.61 -42.32 17.28
CA THR A 106 -17.31 -43.53 18.04
C THR A 106 -16.56 -43.13 19.32
N ARG A 107 -17.19 -43.41 20.46
CA ARG A 107 -16.59 -43.39 21.80
C ARG A 107 -15.40 -44.35 21.85
N PRO A 108 -14.23 -43.94 22.35
CA PRO A 108 -13.36 -44.83 23.08
C PRO A 108 -13.71 -44.76 24.57
N THR A 109 -14.07 -45.92 25.10
CA THR A 109 -14.20 -46.22 26.52
C THR A 109 -12.85 -46.02 27.22
N SER A 110 -12.91 -45.25 28.31
CA SER A 110 -11.97 -45.30 29.42
C SER A 110 -11.90 -46.71 29.99
N ASP A 111 -10.71 -47.30 30.08
CA ASP A 111 -10.34 -48.12 31.24
C ASP A 111 -8.82 -48.21 31.44
N ALA A 112 -8.48 -48.46 32.69
CA ALA A 112 -7.24 -48.20 33.41
C ALA A 112 -5.98 -48.96 32.96
N ALA A 113 -4.80 -48.41 33.25
CA ALA A 113 -3.91 -48.87 34.33
C ALA A 113 -2.47 -48.33 34.19
N SER A 114 -1.85 -48.09 35.36
CA SER A 114 -0.40 -48.11 35.64
C SER A 114 0.52 -47.23 34.78
N GLY A 115 1.17 -46.19 35.29
CA GLY A 115 1.94 -46.15 36.52
C GLY A 115 3.44 -46.14 36.16
N ALA A 116 4.10 -45.00 36.34
CA ALA A 116 5.53 -44.86 36.66
C ALA A 116 5.92 -43.37 36.66
N ASP A 117 6.25 -42.86 37.85
CA ASP A 117 7.22 -41.77 38.04
C ASP A 117 8.54 -42.11 37.31
N PRO A 118 9.28 -41.10 36.83
CA PRO A 118 10.33 -40.57 37.70
C PRO A 118 10.46 -39.04 37.71
N THR A 119 10.71 -38.56 38.92
CA THR A 119 11.43 -37.34 39.26
C THR A 119 12.71 -37.17 38.43
N SER A 120 12.94 -35.96 37.90
CA SER A 120 14.30 -35.44 37.81
C SER A 120 14.28 -33.92 37.83
N ASP A 121 14.76 -33.39 38.94
CA ASP A 121 15.44 -32.11 39.09
C ASP A 121 16.32 -31.75 37.89
N ALA A 122 16.26 -30.48 37.48
CA ALA A 122 17.43 -29.69 37.05
C ALA A 122 17.04 -28.21 36.93
N ASP A 123 17.26 -27.51 38.03
CA ASP A 123 17.62 -26.09 38.09
C ASP A 123 18.79 -25.80 37.12
N PRO A 124 18.85 -24.61 36.50
CA PRO A 124 19.89 -23.70 36.96
C PRO A 124 19.46 -22.22 37.02
N ALA A 125 19.51 -21.66 38.23
CA ALA A 125 20.18 -20.40 38.57
C ALA A 125 21.52 -20.27 37.80
N SER A 126 22.12 -19.12 37.47
CA SER A 126 22.01 -17.71 37.82
C SER A 126 23.19 -17.04 37.07
N ASP A 127 23.00 -15.90 36.41
CA ASP A 127 24.00 -14.81 36.32
C ASP A 127 23.28 -13.62 35.65
N ALA A 128 22.87 -12.56 36.36
CA ALA A 128 23.68 -11.55 37.04
C ALA A 128 24.65 -10.83 36.09
N ALA A 129 24.15 -9.85 35.34
CA ALA A 129 24.95 -8.72 34.88
C ALA A 129 24.17 -7.42 34.99
N THR A 130 24.55 -6.66 36.00
CA THR A 130 24.21 -5.28 36.29
C THR A 130 24.94 -4.35 35.31
N GLY A 131 24.27 -3.33 34.80
CA GLY A 131 24.89 -2.20 34.08
C GLY A 131 23.81 -1.23 33.63
N ALA A 132 23.42 -0.27 34.48
CA ALA A 132 23.99 1.08 34.50
C ALA A 132 23.76 1.81 33.17
N GLY A 133 22.76 2.71 33.15
CA GLY A 133 22.59 3.69 32.09
C GLY A 133 23.70 4.74 32.09
N PRO A 134 23.62 5.70 31.15
CA PRO A 134 23.56 7.08 31.63
C PRO A 134 22.48 7.92 30.95
N ALA A 135 21.94 8.83 31.75
CA ALA A 135 21.30 10.05 31.30
C ALA A 135 22.35 11.07 30.83
N SER A 136 22.01 11.86 29.80
CA SER A 136 22.53 13.20 29.47
C SER A 136 21.58 13.70 28.37
N ASP A 137 20.61 14.56 28.61
CA ASP A 137 20.65 15.97 29.02
C ASP A 137 21.44 16.89 28.06
N ALA A 138 20.68 17.85 27.51
CA ALA A 138 21.01 19.13 26.90
C ALA A 138 22.26 19.32 26.02
N ALA A 139 22.05 19.72 24.75
CA ALA A 139 22.80 20.81 24.13
C ALA A 139 22.03 21.53 23.02
N THR A 140 21.76 22.81 23.31
CA THR A 140 21.33 23.90 22.43
C THR A 140 22.38 24.20 21.34
N GLY A 141 21.94 24.49 20.11
CA GLY A 141 22.71 25.19 19.08
C GLY A 141 21.80 25.59 17.93
N ALA A 142 21.25 26.81 17.87
CA ALA A 142 21.91 28.02 17.37
C ALA A 142 22.62 27.79 16.03
N GLY A 143 21.98 28.18 14.93
CA GLY A 143 22.55 28.14 13.59
C GLY A 143 23.66 29.18 13.35
N PRO A 144 24.13 29.29 12.09
CA PRO A 144 24.18 30.63 11.51
C PRO A 144 23.62 30.71 10.08
N ALA A 145 23.23 31.93 9.78
CA ALA A 145 22.83 32.45 8.49
C ALA A 145 23.98 32.51 7.47
N GLY A 146 23.63 32.49 6.18
CA GLY A 146 24.50 32.86 5.05
C GLY A 146 23.98 32.21 3.77
N ALA A 147 23.03 32.80 3.02
CA ALA A 147 23.15 33.95 2.13
C ALA A 147 23.93 33.68 0.82
N ALA A 148 23.28 34.11 -0.27
CA ALA A 148 23.81 34.42 -1.61
C ALA A 148 23.88 33.29 -2.65
N GLY A 149 22.93 33.36 -3.59
CA GLY A 149 22.95 32.64 -4.86
C GLY A 149 21.87 33.14 -5.82
N ARG A 150 21.81 34.47 -6.02
CA ARG A 150 21.06 35.09 -7.13
C ARG A 150 21.80 34.76 -8.44
N ALA A 151 21.07 34.20 -9.41
CA ALA A 151 21.36 34.43 -10.82
C ALA A 151 20.03 34.66 -11.53
N ASP A 152 19.97 35.83 -12.15
CA ASP A 152 18.86 36.50 -12.80
C ASP A 152 19.28 36.66 -14.27
N SER A 153 18.46 36.17 -15.21
CA SER A 153 18.41 36.60 -16.63
C SER A 153 17.49 35.62 -17.38
N ALA A 154 16.25 35.96 -17.76
CA ALA A 154 15.85 36.91 -18.81
C ALA A 154 16.21 36.44 -20.23
N GLY A 155 15.22 36.39 -21.13
CA GLY A 155 15.43 36.14 -22.57
C GLY A 155 14.40 35.17 -23.18
N VAL A 156 13.16 35.57 -23.50
CA VAL A 156 12.71 36.20 -24.76
C VAL A 156 12.54 35.23 -25.94
N GLY A 157 11.36 35.28 -26.58
CA GLY A 157 11.15 34.92 -27.99
C GLY A 157 10.29 33.67 -28.19
N GLU A 158 8.99 33.74 -28.47
CA GLU A 158 8.31 34.26 -29.68
C GLU A 158 8.19 33.22 -30.83
N ALA A 159 6.92 32.95 -31.15
CA ALA A 159 6.34 32.47 -32.42
C ALA A 159 6.75 31.10 -33.00
N ALA A 160 5.77 30.19 -33.16
CA ALA A 160 5.06 30.03 -34.44
C ALA A 160 4.00 28.89 -34.45
N ARG A 161 2.76 29.29 -34.75
CA ARG A 161 1.82 28.72 -35.74
C ARG A 161 1.50 27.21 -35.75
N ALA A 162 0.22 26.91 -35.49
CA ALA A 162 -0.78 26.36 -36.43
C ALA A 162 -2.06 26.12 -35.59
N GLY A 163 -3.24 26.67 -35.88
CA GLY A 163 -3.99 26.53 -37.12
C GLY A 163 -5.16 25.57 -36.84
N GLY A 164 -6.41 26.05 -36.89
CA GLY A 164 -7.57 25.18 -36.81
C GLY A 164 -8.83 25.82 -36.25
N ALA A 165 -9.55 26.54 -37.12
CA ALA A 165 -10.90 27.00 -36.89
C ALA A 165 -11.89 25.82 -36.81
N SER A 166 -12.90 25.92 -35.94
CA SER A 166 -14.26 25.49 -36.28
C SER A 166 -15.27 26.14 -35.36
N ALA A 167 -15.99 27.09 -35.95
CA ALA A 167 -17.25 27.60 -35.50
C ALA A 167 -18.33 26.53 -35.63
N SER A 168 -19.26 26.50 -34.67
CA SER A 168 -20.70 26.42 -34.98
C SER A 168 -21.50 26.77 -33.73
N ASP A 169 -21.77 28.06 -33.59
CA ASP A 169 -23.02 28.55 -33.03
C ASP A 169 -24.19 27.97 -33.82
N GLY A 170 -25.18 27.46 -33.10
CA GLY A 170 -26.35 26.80 -33.65
C GLY A 170 -27.50 26.87 -32.67
N GLU A 171 -27.88 28.10 -32.32
CA GLU A 171 -29.13 28.43 -31.68
C GLU A 171 -30.29 28.06 -32.61
N SER A 172 -31.19 27.19 -32.15
CA SER A 172 -32.52 27.02 -32.74
C SER A 172 -33.52 26.59 -31.68
N GLU A 173 -34.18 27.61 -31.17
CA GLU A 173 -35.46 27.58 -30.51
C GLU A 173 -36.57 27.24 -31.52
N ALA A 174 -37.35 26.18 -31.25
CA ALA A 174 -38.80 26.12 -31.56
C ALA A 174 -39.43 24.80 -31.07
N ALA A 175 -40.34 24.91 -30.09
CA ALA A 175 -41.42 23.95 -29.84
C ALA A 175 -42.51 24.10 -30.95
N PRO A 176 -43.36 23.08 -31.25
CA PRO A 176 -44.49 22.75 -30.36
C PRO A 176 -44.94 21.27 -30.33
N ALA A 177 -45.79 21.00 -29.33
CA ALA A 177 -46.44 19.73 -28.99
C ALA A 177 -47.18 19.00 -30.13
N ARG A 178 -47.15 17.65 -30.11
CA ARG A 178 -48.28 16.80 -30.53
C ARG A 178 -48.42 15.54 -29.66
N ARG A 179 -49.63 15.37 -29.13
CA ARG A 179 -50.16 14.17 -28.47
C ARG A 179 -50.36 13.06 -29.50
N GLY A 180 -50.11 11.80 -29.09
CA GLY A 180 -50.53 10.60 -29.82
C GLY A 180 -50.07 9.30 -29.16
N ARG A 181 -50.88 8.77 -28.22
CA ARG A 181 -51.04 7.31 -28.00
C ARG A 181 -52.09 6.80 -29.03
N PRO A 182 -52.32 5.50 -29.26
CA PRO A 182 -51.74 4.26 -28.70
C PRO A 182 -51.35 3.22 -29.79
N ALA A 183 -50.70 2.10 -29.42
CA ALA A 183 -51.14 0.74 -29.79
C ALA A 183 -50.14 -0.35 -29.33
N LYS A 184 -50.74 -1.40 -28.81
CA LYS A 184 -50.21 -2.65 -28.28
C LYS A 184 -50.00 -3.63 -29.44
N ALA A 185 -48.80 -4.17 -29.66
CA ALA A 185 -48.64 -5.38 -30.46
C ALA A 185 -47.32 -6.13 -30.18
N ALA A 186 -47.50 -7.38 -29.79
CA ALA A 186 -46.77 -8.56 -30.21
C ALA A 186 -45.28 -8.72 -29.82
N ALA A 187 -45.11 -9.62 -28.85
CA ALA A 187 -43.97 -10.49 -28.62
C ALA A 187 -43.12 -10.77 -29.88
N LYS A 188 -41.82 -10.43 -29.79
CA LYS A 188 -40.77 -11.02 -30.62
C LYS A 188 -39.74 -11.71 -29.74
N LYS A 189 -39.84 -13.03 -29.74
CA LYS A 189 -38.76 -14.03 -29.76
C LYS A 189 -37.40 -13.50 -29.27
N ALA A 190 -37.02 -13.92 -28.06
CA ALA A 190 -35.67 -13.75 -27.54
C ALA A 190 -34.66 -14.35 -28.53
N ALA A 191 -33.95 -13.47 -29.25
CA ALA A 191 -32.79 -13.84 -30.03
C ALA A 191 -31.71 -14.30 -29.04
N ARG A 192 -31.40 -15.59 -29.10
CA ARG A 192 -30.25 -16.21 -28.45
C ARG A 192 -29.02 -15.45 -28.94
N GLY A 193 -28.46 -14.60 -28.08
CA GLY A 193 -27.35 -13.71 -28.42
C GLY A 193 -26.18 -14.50 -28.98
N SER A 194 -25.65 -14.06 -30.13
CA SER A 194 -24.39 -14.56 -30.65
C SER A 194 -23.32 -14.38 -29.58
N ALA A 195 -22.47 -15.39 -29.41
CA ALA A 195 -21.24 -15.26 -28.64
C ALA A 195 -20.40 -14.15 -29.29
N GLY A 196 -20.57 -12.92 -28.80
CA GLY A 196 -19.71 -11.80 -29.17
C GLY A 196 -18.27 -12.05 -28.72
N ASP A 197 -17.34 -11.36 -29.35
CA ASP A 197 -15.94 -11.45 -28.98
C ASP A 197 -15.75 -10.92 -27.54
N VAL A 198 -15.03 -11.69 -26.73
CA VAL A 198 -14.59 -11.27 -25.40
C VAL A 198 -13.24 -10.58 -25.58
N VAL A 199 -13.20 -9.27 -25.30
CA VAL A 199 -11.98 -8.47 -25.33
C VAL A 199 -11.40 -8.43 -23.93
N ILE A 200 -10.23 -9.05 -23.76
CA ILE A 200 -9.46 -9.01 -22.53
C ILE A 200 -8.39 -7.93 -22.70
N THR A 201 -8.49 -6.87 -21.93
CA THR A 201 -7.51 -5.78 -21.89
C THR A 201 -6.60 -6.00 -20.68
N VAL A 202 -5.32 -6.25 -20.94
CA VAL A 202 -4.28 -6.29 -19.90
C VAL A 202 -3.52 -4.97 -19.96
N THR A 203 -3.55 -4.20 -18.88
CA THR A 203 -2.79 -2.95 -18.76
C THR A 203 -1.68 -3.15 -17.74
N VAL A 204 -0.42 -3.06 -18.20
CA VAL A 204 0.76 -3.14 -17.33
C VAL A 204 1.19 -1.73 -16.97
N ALA A 205 1.30 -1.44 -15.67
CA ALA A 205 1.71 -0.13 -15.15
C ALA A 205 2.59 -0.31 -13.91
N GLY A 206 3.86 0.10 -13.99
CA GLY A 206 4.83 -0.06 -12.90
C GLY A 206 5.02 -1.53 -12.53
N ASP A 207 4.94 -1.86 -11.24
CA ASP A 207 5.10 -3.23 -10.75
C ASP A 207 3.79 -4.07 -10.79
N GLY A 208 2.69 -3.52 -11.32
CA GLY A 208 1.38 -4.17 -11.37
C GLY A 208 0.84 -4.36 -12.79
N ALA A 209 0.07 -5.42 -12.98
CA ALA A 209 -0.81 -5.56 -14.15
C ALA A 209 -2.26 -5.44 -13.70
N THR A 210 -3.12 -4.86 -14.52
CA THR A 210 -4.57 -4.88 -14.32
C THR A 210 -5.20 -5.59 -15.50
N VAL A 211 -6.16 -6.47 -15.22
CA VAL A 211 -6.90 -7.18 -16.26
C VAL A 211 -8.36 -6.78 -16.20
N GLU A 212 -8.87 -6.33 -17.34
CA GLU A 212 -10.28 -6.07 -17.57
C GLU A 212 -10.78 -7.02 -18.67
N ALA A 213 -11.93 -7.65 -18.48
CA ALA A 213 -12.59 -8.43 -19.52
C ALA A 213 -13.91 -7.77 -19.88
N SER A 214 -14.14 -7.54 -21.17
CA SER A 214 -15.35 -6.94 -21.72
C SER A 214 -15.91 -7.82 -22.84
N HIS A 215 -17.23 -7.81 -23.00
CA HIS A 215 -17.92 -8.55 -24.05
C HIS A 215 -18.92 -7.63 -24.73
N GLY A 216 -18.60 -7.22 -25.95
CA GLY A 216 -19.30 -6.12 -26.63
C GLY A 216 -19.29 -4.85 -25.77
N SER A 217 -20.47 -4.32 -25.44
CA SER A 217 -20.62 -3.11 -24.62
C SER A 217 -20.66 -3.35 -23.11
N ARG A 218 -20.53 -4.60 -22.64
CA ARG A 218 -20.64 -4.94 -21.21
C ARG A 218 -19.27 -5.28 -20.62
N LYS A 219 -18.90 -4.59 -19.54
CA LYS A 219 -17.76 -4.98 -18.70
C LYS A 219 -18.15 -6.22 -17.89
N LEU A 220 -17.46 -7.33 -18.10
CA LEU A 220 -17.69 -8.60 -17.42
C LEU A 220 -16.95 -8.65 -16.08
N VAL A 221 -15.74 -8.11 -16.04
CA VAL A 221 -14.86 -8.17 -14.89
C VAL A 221 -14.39 -6.77 -14.54
N LYS A 222 -14.46 -6.41 -13.25
CA LYS A 222 -13.89 -5.15 -12.76
C LYS A 222 -12.37 -5.20 -12.90
N PRO A 223 -11.70 -4.09 -13.25
CA PRO A 223 -10.24 -4.04 -13.29
C PRO A 223 -9.66 -4.55 -11.98
N THR A 224 -9.04 -5.73 -12.03
CA THR A 224 -8.48 -6.39 -10.86
C THR A 224 -6.96 -6.36 -11.00
N PRO A 225 -6.24 -5.82 -10.01
CA PRO A 225 -4.79 -5.86 -10.02
C PRO A 225 -4.34 -7.32 -9.88
N LEU A 226 -3.46 -7.73 -10.78
CA LEU A 226 -2.88 -9.06 -10.85
C LEU A 226 -1.35 -8.93 -10.87
N PRO A 227 -0.64 -9.84 -10.18
CA PRO A 227 0.80 -9.93 -10.32
C PRO A 227 1.14 -10.29 -11.78
N VAL A 228 2.25 -9.76 -12.29
CA VAL A 228 2.70 -9.95 -13.69
C VAL A 228 2.81 -11.44 -14.04
N THR A 229 3.22 -12.27 -13.07
CA THR A 229 3.27 -13.74 -13.21
C THR A 229 1.91 -14.39 -13.46
N ALA A 230 0.85 -13.89 -12.81
CA ALA A 230 -0.51 -14.38 -13.05
C ALA A 230 -1.05 -13.90 -14.41
N GLY A 231 -0.70 -12.69 -14.84
CA GLY A 231 -1.04 -12.19 -16.18
C GLY A 231 -0.47 -13.07 -17.29
N HIS A 232 0.78 -13.52 -17.15
CA HIS A 232 1.42 -14.44 -18.09
C HIS A 232 0.74 -15.83 -18.12
N ALA A 233 0.34 -16.36 -16.96
CA ALA A 233 -0.38 -17.63 -16.89
C ALA A 233 -1.74 -17.56 -17.61
N VAL A 234 -2.45 -16.43 -17.49
CA VAL A 234 -3.71 -16.17 -18.21
C VAL A 234 -3.46 -16.05 -19.71
N ALA A 235 -2.41 -15.35 -20.15
CA ALA A 235 -2.06 -15.24 -21.57
C ALA A 235 -1.78 -16.60 -22.21
N ARG A 236 -1.00 -17.46 -21.54
CA ARG A 236 -0.77 -18.85 -21.97
C ARG A 236 -2.04 -19.69 -22.01
N ALA A 237 -2.93 -19.53 -21.05
CA ALA A 237 -4.18 -20.29 -21.00
C ALA A 237 -5.14 -19.93 -22.15
N ILE A 238 -5.04 -18.72 -22.69
CA ILE A 238 -5.84 -18.26 -23.84
C ILE A 238 -5.25 -18.76 -25.18
N ASP A 239 -3.99 -19.22 -25.18
CA ASP A 239 -3.29 -19.84 -26.32
C ASP A 239 -3.26 -18.96 -27.58
N ILE A 240 -3.13 -17.64 -27.38
CA ILE A 240 -2.93 -16.67 -28.47
C ILE A 240 -1.45 -16.31 -28.51
N GLU A 241 -0.74 -16.83 -29.50
CA GLU A 241 0.71 -16.66 -29.70
C GLU A 241 1.13 -15.18 -29.71
N SER A 242 0.35 -14.32 -30.37
CA SER A 242 0.65 -12.88 -30.45
C SER A 242 0.58 -12.15 -29.11
N ILE A 243 -0.31 -12.58 -28.20
CA ILE A 243 -0.43 -12.02 -26.86
C ILE A 243 0.70 -12.57 -25.97
N THR A 244 0.99 -13.87 -26.08
CA THR A 244 2.07 -14.50 -25.31
C THR A 244 3.41 -13.85 -25.61
N GLY A 245 3.77 -13.67 -26.89
CA GLY A 245 5.02 -12.99 -27.28
C GLY A 245 5.10 -11.52 -26.84
N ALA A 246 3.98 -10.79 -26.88
CA ALA A 246 3.93 -9.41 -26.39
C ALA A 246 4.14 -9.34 -24.86
N VAL A 247 3.50 -10.24 -24.11
CA VAL A 247 3.65 -10.30 -22.65
C VAL A 247 5.06 -10.75 -22.25
N GLU A 248 5.65 -11.72 -22.94
CA GLU A 248 7.04 -12.15 -22.71
C GLU A 248 8.02 -11.00 -22.94
N THR A 249 7.85 -10.21 -24.00
CA THR A 249 8.69 -9.03 -24.28
C THR A 249 8.64 -8.03 -23.13
N VAL A 250 7.43 -7.71 -22.62
CA VAL A 250 7.26 -6.80 -21.47
C VAL A 250 7.88 -7.35 -20.19
N ILE A 251 7.80 -8.67 -19.96
CA ILE A 251 8.41 -9.32 -18.80
C ILE A 251 9.93 -9.26 -18.87
N ASP A 252 10.51 -9.49 -20.05
CA ASP A 252 11.96 -9.44 -20.24
C ASP A 252 12.49 -8.01 -20.12
N GLU A 253 11.79 -7.00 -20.64
CA GLU A 253 12.09 -5.59 -20.42
C GLU A 253 12.09 -5.25 -18.92
N HIS A 254 11.04 -5.64 -18.19
CA HIS A 254 10.97 -5.43 -16.74
C HIS A 254 12.08 -6.16 -15.97
N ARG A 255 12.41 -7.39 -16.36
CA ARG A 255 13.51 -8.15 -15.75
C ARG A 255 14.84 -7.43 -15.97
N SER A 256 15.08 -6.94 -17.19
CA SER A 256 16.31 -6.22 -17.53
C SER A 256 16.43 -4.90 -16.75
N ALA A 257 15.33 -4.15 -16.59
CA ALA A 257 15.30 -2.90 -15.84
C ALA A 257 15.60 -3.14 -14.35
N LYS A 258 14.97 -4.14 -13.72
CA LYS A 258 15.24 -4.49 -12.31
C LYS A 258 16.65 -5.03 -12.11
N GLN A 259 17.20 -5.76 -13.09
CA GLN A 259 18.58 -6.20 -13.03
C GLN A 259 19.56 -5.01 -13.08
N ALA A 260 19.33 -4.05 -13.97
CA ALA A 260 20.13 -2.83 -14.06
C ALA A 260 20.07 -2.00 -12.77
N GLU A 261 18.88 -1.88 -12.16
CA GLU A 261 18.70 -1.22 -10.86
C GLU A 261 19.50 -1.93 -9.75
N ALA A 262 19.45 -3.27 -9.70
CA ALA A 262 20.21 -4.05 -8.73
C ALA A 262 21.73 -3.90 -8.94
N GLU A 263 22.20 -3.83 -10.19
CA GLU A 263 23.61 -3.57 -10.50
C GLU A 263 24.04 -2.15 -10.09
N ALA A 264 23.19 -1.14 -10.32
CA ALA A 264 23.45 0.24 -9.89
C ALA A 264 23.54 0.34 -8.35
N LEU A 265 22.65 -0.33 -7.62
CA LEU A 265 22.70 -0.38 -6.15
C LEU A 265 24.00 -1.04 -5.65
N ARG A 266 24.44 -2.13 -6.28
CA ARG A 266 25.72 -2.78 -5.93
C ARG A 266 26.92 -1.87 -6.20
N ALA A 267 26.91 -1.13 -7.32
CA ALA A 267 27.97 -0.17 -7.62
C ALA A 267 28.03 0.95 -6.58
N ARG A 268 26.87 1.45 -6.13
CA ARG A 268 26.78 2.48 -5.10
C ARG A 268 27.26 2.00 -3.73
N LEU A 269 26.93 0.76 -3.35
CA LEU A 269 27.47 0.16 -2.13
C LEU A 269 28.99 0.04 -2.18
N ALA A 270 29.55 -0.41 -3.31
CA ALA A 270 31.00 -0.51 -3.47
C ALA A 270 31.72 0.85 -3.43
N GLU A 271 31.05 1.94 -3.86
CA GLU A 271 31.59 3.30 -3.72
C GLU A 271 31.59 3.76 -2.27
N LEU A 272 30.47 3.57 -1.55
CA LEU A 272 30.37 3.89 -0.13
C LEU A 272 31.36 3.10 0.72
N GLU A 273 31.60 1.82 0.40
CA GLU A 273 32.60 1.01 1.09
C GLU A 273 34.03 1.54 0.88
N ARG A 274 34.35 2.06 -0.32
CA ARG A 274 35.64 2.74 -0.56
C ARG A 274 35.74 4.06 0.19
N GLU A 275 34.65 4.82 0.24
CA GLU A 275 34.61 6.07 0.99
C GLU A 275 34.83 5.80 2.48
N LEU A 276 34.13 4.79 3.03
CA LEU A 276 34.24 4.36 4.41
C LEU A 276 35.67 3.88 4.76
N ALA A 277 36.30 3.11 3.87
CA ALA A 277 37.69 2.67 4.05
C ALA A 277 38.71 3.83 4.03
N GLY A 278 38.33 4.99 3.48
CA GLY A 278 39.15 6.20 3.48
C GLY A 278 39.04 7.03 4.76
N TYR A 279 38.03 6.79 5.60
CA TYR A 279 37.98 7.41 6.92
C TYR A 279 38.93 6.65 7.86
N PRO A 280 39.89 7.35 8.52
CA PRO A 280 40.70 6.73 9.55
C PRO A 280 39.75 6.19 10.62
N GLY A 281 39.82 4.89 10.86
CA GLY A 281 38.95 4.23 11.82
C GLY A 281 39.07 4.94 13.17
N ALA A 282 37.94 5.08 13.87
CA ALA A 282 37.95 5.51 15.27
C ALA A 282 38.78 4.57 16.18
N ASP A 283 39.26 3.43 15.65
CA ASP A 283 40.19 2.51 16.28
C ASP A 283 41.65 3.03 16.33
N ASP A 284 42.03 4.03 15.52
CA ASP A 284 43.30 4.77 15.63
C ASP A 284 43.19 5.97 16.59
N ALA A 285 42.07 6.11 17.32
CA ALA A 285 42.05 6.96 18.50
C ALA A 285 43.01 6.34 19.52
N GLU A 286 44.28 6.74 19.44
CA GLU A 286 45.30 6.42 20.44
C GLU A 286 44.65 6.54 21.81
N PRO A 287 44.74 5.51 22.68
CA PRO A 287 44.22 5.60 24.02
C PRO A 287 44.88 6.82 24.64
N ALA A 288 44.10 7.90 24.81
CA ALA A 288 44.55 9.13 25.41
C ALA A 288 45.22 8.74 26.72
N GLY A 289 46.55 8.85 26.76
CA GLY A 289 47.36 8.31 27.85
C GLY A 289 46.75 8.72 29.17
N GLU A 290 46.37 7.72 29.97
CA GLU A 290 45.88 7.93 31.33
C GLU A 290 46.85 8.89 32.03
N PRO A 291 46.38 10.04 32.54
CA PRO A 291 47.24 10.98 33.23
C PRO A 291 47.82 10.27 34.46
N GLU A 292 49.13 10.03 34.41
CA GLU A 292 49.91 9.45 35.50
C GLU A 292 49.59 10.23 36.80
N PRO A 293 49.07 9.57 37.85
CA PRO A 293 48.68 10.26 39.06
C PRO A 293 49.92 10.85 39.72
N ALA A 294 50.01 12.19 39.69
CA ALA A 294 51.07 12.95 40.32
C ALA A 294 51.22 12.51 41.79
N ALA A 295 52.39 11.94 42.10
CA ALA A 295 52.77 11.54 43.44
C ALA A 295 52.72 12.77 44.38
N ALA A 296 51.80 12.74 45.32
CA ALA A 296 51.76 13.69 46.43
C ALA A 296 52.97 13.45 47.35
N SER A 297 53.79 14.48 47.55
CA SER A 297 54.80 14.58 48.60
C SER A 297 54.29 15.38 49.77
#